data_AF-A0A950EFP5-F1
#
_entry.id   AF-A0A950EFP5-F1
#
_cell.length_a   1.000
_cell.length_b   1.000
_cell.length_c   1.000
_cell.angle_alpha   90.00
_cell.angle_beta   90.00
_cell.angle_gamma   90.00
#
_symmetry.space_group_name_H-M   'P 1'
#
loop_
_entity.id
_entity.type
_entity.pdbx_description
1 polymer ?
#
loop_
_entity_poly.entity_id
_entity_poly.type
_entity_poly.pdbx_seq_one_letter_code
_entity_poly.pdbx_strand_id
1 'polypeptide(L)'
;MQPHNSPRNVAARWTTAGAALLIATAGYVHLCLYRRGYRFIPSVGDAFILQAAASFLVAAVLIGGALRGAPRRNTGWTARLWSRLGALGLLASSLTAFTISRMPSGLFGFYERGFDPAPKAAIAFFSEVAAVVLVAASLAAERAAHTSAATRRM
;
A
#
# COMPACT_ATOMS: atom_id res chain seq x y z
N MET A 1 -15.44 13.47 29.93
CA MET A 1 -15.49 12.08 29.41
C MET A 1 -14.31 11.88 28.46
N GLN A 2 -13.24 11.22 28.90
CA GLN A 2 -12.13 10.89 28.00
C GLN A 2 -12.54 9.73 27.08
N PRO A 3 -12.29 9.81 25.76
CA PRO A 3 -12.56 8.70 24.86
C PRO A 3 -11.57 7.57 25.17
N HIS A 4 -12.02 6.54 25.85
CA HIS A 4 -11.23 5.31 26.05
C HIS A 4 -11.06 4.61 24.70
N ASN A 5 -9.95 4.89 24.01
CA ASN A 5 -9.56 4.13 22.83
C ASN A 5 -9.17 2.72 23.28
N SER A 6 -9.93 1.71 22.86
CA SER A 6 -9.53 0.33 23.13
C SER A 6 -8.16 0.05 22.47
N PRO A 7 -7.27 -0.75 23.10
CA PRO A 7 -5.94 -1.03 22.57
C PRO A 7 -5.95 -1.59 21.14
N ARG A 8 -7.02 -2.33 20.77
CA ARG A 8 -7.25 -2.82 19.40
C ARG A 8 -7.42 -1.69 18.37
N ASN A 9 -8.09 -0.59 18.74
CA ASN A 9 -8.28 0.55 17.85
C ASN A 9 -6.97 1.32 17.64
N VAL A 10 -6.13 1.39 18.68
CA VAL A 10 -4.80 2.01 18.60
C VAL A 10 -3.90 1.18 17.68
N ALA A 11 -3.85 -0.14 17.87
CA ALA A 11 -3.07 -1.03 17.01
C ALA A 11 -3.47 -0.93 15.53
N ALA A 12 -4.77 -0.95 15.22
CA ALA A 12 -5.26 -0.84 13.84
C ALA A 12 -4.92 0.50 13.16
N ARG A 13 -4.87 1.59 13.93
CA ARG A 13 -4.46 2.91 13.42
C ARG A 13 -2.98 2.92 13.09
N TRP A 14 -2.14 2.38 13.98
CA TRP A 14 -0.69 2.32 13.76
C TRP A 14 -0.31 1.37 12.62
N THR A 15 -0.98 0.22 12.47
CA THR A 15 -0.74 -0.67 11.32
C THR A 15 -1.10 0.02 9.99
N THR A 16 -2.22 0.73 9.94
CA THR A 16 -2.63 1.49 8.75
C THR A 16 -1.67 2.65 8.45
N ALA A 17 -1.21 3.36 9.49
CA ALA A 17 -0.23 4.44 9.33
C ALA A 17 1.13 3.91 8.85
N GLY A 18 1.59 2.79 9.40
CA GLY A 18 2.81 2.11 8.97
C GLY A 18 2.73 1.66 7.50
N ALA A 19 1.59 1.08 7.09
CA ALA A 19 1.36 0.74 5.68
C ALA A 19 1.43 1.97 4.78
N ALA A 20 0.78 3.08 5.16
CA ALA A 20 0.81 4.32 4.40
C ALA A 20 2.24 4.86 4.23
N LEU A 21 3.06 4.81 5.29
CA LEU A 21 4.46 5.23 5.23
C LEU A 21 5.29 4.36 4.28
N LEU A 22 5.11 3.05 4.32
CA LEU A 22 5.81 2.12 3.42
C LEU A 22 5.39 2.32 1.96
N ILE A 23 4.10 2.51 1.69
CA ILE A 23 3.60 2.82 0.33
C ILE A 23 4.19 4.15 -0.16
N ALA A 24 4.21 5.20 0.67
CA ALA A 24 4.82 6.47 0.32
C ALA A 24 6.33 6.34 0.05
N THR A 25 7.02 5.49 0.82
CA THR A 25 8.45 5.18 0.64
C THR A 25 8.69 4.50 -0.70
N ALA A 26 7.90 3.47 -1.05
CA ALA A 26 7.95 2.83 -2.36
C ALA A 26 7.66 3.83 -3.49
N GLY A 27 6.63 4.68 -3.36
CA GLY A 27 6.30 5.73 -4.32
C GLY A 27 7.43 6.73 -4.54
N TYR A 28 8.10 7.15 -3.46
CA TYR A 28 9.29 8.00 -3.55
C TYR A 28 10.44 7.34 -4.30
N VAL A 29 10.67 6.05 -4.08
CA VAL A 29 11.69 5.29 -4.80
C VAL A 29 11.35 5.17 -6.29
N HIS A 30 10.09 4.90 -6.65
CA HIS A 30 9.63 4.89 -8.05
C HIS A 30 9.87 6.25 -8.72
N LEU A 31 9.55 7.35 -8.04
CA LEU A 31 9.82 8.70 -8.53
C LEU A 31 11.32 8.95 -8.74
N CYS A 32 12.16 8.46 -7.81
CA CYS A 32 13.61 8.55 -7.93
C CYS A 32 14.15 7.78 -9.14
N LEU A 33 13.62 6.59 -9.42
CA LEU A 33 13.98 5.77 -10.58
C LEU A 33 13.52 6.41 -11.89
N TYR A 34 12.28 6.92 -11.92
CA TYR A 34 11.75 7.70 -13.03
C TYR A 34 12.71 8.84 -13.42
N ARG A 35 13.10 9.68 -12.45
CA ARG A 35 13.99 10.83 -12.69
C ARG A 35 15.41 10.44 -13.11
N ARG A 36 15.88 9.26 -12.72
CA ARG A 36 17.26 8.78 -12.94
C ARG A 36 17.43 7.91 -14.19
N GLY A 37 16.44 7.87 -15.07
CA GLY A 37 16.60 7.28 -16.41
C GLY A 37 15.35 6.58 -16.92
N TYR A 38 14.48 6.10 -16.01
CA TYR A 38 13.35 5.25 -16.40
C TYR A 38 12.32 6.04 -17.19
N ARG A 39 12.26 7.37 -17.03
CA ARG A 39 11.44 8.28 -17.84
C ARG A 39 11.68 8.19 -19.35
N PHE A 40 12.81 7.65 -19.80
CA PHE A 40 13.14 7.52 -21.22
C PHE A 40 12.83 6.13 -21.79
N ILE A 41 12.31 5.21 -20.97
CA ILE A 41 11.96 3.85 -21.37
C ILE A 41 10.47 3.85 -21.77
N PRO A 42 10.11 3.57 -23.03
CA PRO A 42 8.72 3.57 -23.47
C PRO A 42 7.84 2.65 -22.61
N SER A 43 6.63 3.11 -22.27
CA SER A 43 5.65 2.44 -21.37
C SER A 43 6.09 2.29 -19.92
N VAL A 44 7.35 1.94 -19.65
CA VAL A 44 7.89 1.77 -18.30
C VAL A 44 8.03 3.12 -17.59
N GLY A 45 8.51 4.15 -18.27
CA GLY A 45 8.58 5.50 -17.70
C GLY A 45 7.22 5.98 -17.21
N ASP A 46 6.19 5.84 -18.03
CA ASP A 46 4.81 6.23 -17.70
C ASP A 46 4.26 5.40 -16.52
N ALA A 47 4.53 4.09 -16.52
CA ALA A 47 4.15 3.23 -15.40
C ALA A 47 4.81 3.66 -14.09
N PHE A 48 6.10 4.05 -14.10
CA PHE A 48 6.81 4.48 -12.89
C PHE A 48 6.26 5.78 -12.30
N ILE A 49 5.93 6.78 -13.14
CA ILE A 49 5.35 8.03 -12.63
C ILE A 49 3.91 7.83 -12.16
N LEU A 50 3.12 7.02 -12.88
CA LEU A 50 1.77 6.67 -12.46
C LEU A 50 1.77 5.91 -11.13
N GLN A 51 2.68 4.94 -10.98
CA GLN A 51 2.85 4.17 -9.75
C GLN A 51 3.27 5.05 -8.58
N ALA A 52 4.18 6.00 -8.80
CA ALA A 52 4.58 6.97 -7.79
C ALA A 52 3.40 7.86 -7.35
N ALA A 53 2.68 8.45 -8.31
CA ALA A 53 1.52 9.30 -8.03
C ALA A 53 0.40 8.55 -7.30
N ALA A 54 0.07 7.34 -7.77
CA ALA A 54 -0.93 6.48 -7.15
C ALA A 54 -0.52 6.08 -5.72
N SER A 55 0.77 5.77 -5.49
CA SER A 55 1.29 5.45 -4.16
C SER A 55 1.11 6.61 -3.18
N PHE A 56 1.44 7.84 -3.59
CA PHE A 56 1.23 9.01 -2.73
C PHE A 56 -0.26 9.29 -2.45
N LEU A 57 -1.12 9.13 -3.46
CA LEU A 57 -2.57 9.29 -3.29
C LEU A 57 -3.13 8.25 -2.31
N VAL A 58 -2.80 6.97 -2.51
CA VAL A 58 -3.23 5.87 -1.64
C VAL A 58 -2.70 6.06 -0.22
N ALA A 59 -1.42 6.43 -0.05
CA ALA A 59 -0.85 6.73 1.25
C ALA A 59 -1.59 7.88 1.96
N ALA A 60 -1.91 8.96 1.24
CA ALA A 60 -2.68 10.09 1.76
C ALA A 60 -4.09 9.68 2.20
N VAL A 61 -4.77 8.83 1.43
CA VAL A 61 -6.09 8.29 1.78
C VAL A 61 -6.02 7.43 3.04
N LEU A 62 -5.05 6.51 3.12
CA LEU A 62 -4.87 5.62 4.28
C LEU A 62 -4.52 6.38 5.55
N ILE A 63 -3.57 7.32 5.48
CA ILE A 63 -3.18 8.12 6.66
C ILE A 63 -4.31 9.05 7.09
N GLY A 64 -5.02 9.67 6.14
CA GLY A 64 -6.19 10.50 6.45
C GLY A 64 -7.28 9.72 7.17
N GLY A 65 -7.52 8.46 6.76
CA GLY A 65 -8.42 7.55 7.46
C GLY A 65 -7.91 7.16 8.86
N ALA A 66 -6.63 6.85 9.00
CA ALA A 66 -6.01 6.47 10.28
C ALA A 66 -6.03 7.62 11.31
N LEU A 67 -5.78 8.86 10.86
CA LEU A 67 -5.78 10.05 11.70
C LEU A 67 -7.18 10.40 12.21
N ARG A 68 -8.20 10.35 11.35
CA ARG A 68 -9.60 10.63 11.72
C ARG A 68 -10.22 9.58 12.66
N GLY A 69 -9.65 8.36 12.70
CA GLY A 69 -10.18 7.26 13.51
C GLY A 69 -11.44 6.62 12.91
N ALA A 70 -11.97 5.59 13.57
CA ALA A 70 -13.16 4.89 13.08
C ALA A 70 -14.40 5.81 13.19
N PRO A 71 -15.14 6.05 12.09
CA PRO A 71 -16.35 6.86 12.15
C PRO A 71 -17.38 6.23 13.09
N ARG A 72 -18.03 7.05 13.93
CA ARG A 72 -19.05 6.67 14.92
C ARG A 72 -20.28 5.97 14.34
N ARG A 73 -20.44 5.95 13.00
CA ARG A 73 -21.55 5.35 12.26
C ARG A 73 -21.05 4.45 11.12
N ASN A 74 -21.85 3.44 10.78
CA ASN A 74 -21.55 2.36 9.81
C ASN A 74 -21.22 2.85 8.37
N THR A 75 -21.41 4.13 8.07
CA THR A 75 -21.24 4.75 6.75
C THR A 75 -19.79 4.74 6.24
N GLY A 76 -18.79 4.57 7.12
CA GLY A 76 -17.39 4.60 6.71
C GLY A 76 -16.70 3.26 6.47
N TRP A 77 -17.41 2.13 6.58
CA TRP A 77 -16.79 0.81 6.36
C TRP A 77 -16.45 0.55 4.90
N THR A 78 -17.40 0.82 3.99
CA THR A 78 -17.22 0.58 2.55
C THR A 78 -16.03 1.37 2.00
N ALA A 79 -15.91 2.65 2.35
CA ALA A 79 -14.77 3.48 1.94
C ALA A 79 -13.42 2.94 2.46
N ARG A 80 -13.38 2.47 3.71
CA ARG A 80 -12.22 1.86 4.36
C ARG A 80 -11.82 0.53 3.72
N LEU A 81 -12.79 -0.27 3.30
CA LEU A 81 -12.54 -1.51 2.58
C LEU A 81 -11.95 -1.20 1.20
N TRP A 82 -12.61 -0.35 0.42
CA TRP A 82 -12.17 0.01 -0.93
C TRP A 82 -10.79 0.68 -0.94
N SER A 83 -10.46 1.54 0.03
CA SER A 83 -9.12 2.14 0.11
C SER A 83 -8.03 1.10 0.31
N ARG A 84 -8.30 0.06 1.11
CA ARG A 84 -7.33 -1.02 1.38
C ARG A 84 -7.24 -2.01 0.23
N LEU A 85 -8.36 -2.33 -0.43
CA LEU A 85 -8.35 -3.12 -1.66
C LEU A 85 -7.60 -2.40 -2.78
N GLY A 86 -7.81 -1.08 -2.92
CA GLY A 86 -7.03 -0.24 -3.84
C GLY A 86 -5.54 -0.25 -3.53
N ALA A 87 -5.16 -0.17 -2.25
CA ALA A 87 -3.77 -0.30 -1.83
C ALA A 87 -3.18 -1.67 -2.19
N LEU A 88 -3.90 -2.76 -1.92
CA LEU A 88 -3.45 -4.11 -2.27
C LEU A 88 -3.34 -4.29 -3.79
N GLY A 89 -4.28 -3.78 -4.57
CA GLY A 89 -4.21 -3.82 -6.03
C GLY A 89 -2.98 -3.10 -6.57
N LEU A 90 -2.71 -1.90 -6.06
CA LEU A 90 -1.53 -1.11 -6.42
C LEU A 90 -0.20 -1.82 -6.08
N LEU A 91 -0.12 -2.40 -4.88
CA LEU A 91 1.06 -3.14 -4.43
C LEU A 91 1.26 -4.43 -5.23
N ALA A 92 0.18 -5.15 -5.50
CA ALA A 92 0.21 -6.37 -6.30
C ALA A 92 0.67 -6.08 -7.72
N SER A 93 0.14 -5.04 -8.38
CA SER A 93 0.57 -4.68 -9.73
C SER A 93 2.06 -4.31 -9.77
N SER A 94 2.56 -3.60 -8.77
CA SER A 94 3.98 -3.26 -8.63
C SER A 94 4.86 -4.50 -8.51
N LEU A 95 4.52 -5.40 -7.58
CA LEU A 95 5.30 -6.62 -7.31
C LEU A 95 5.23 -7.60 -8.49
N THR A 96 4.08 -7.66 -9.18
CA THR A 96 3.95 -8.43 -10.41
C THR A 96 4.83 -7.84 -11.52
N ALA A 97 4.81 -6.51 -11.73
CA ALA A 97 5.67 -5.85 -12.71
C ALA A 97 7.16 -6.05 -12.39
N PHE A 98 7.54 -5.91 -11.11
CA PHE A 98 8.88 -6.21 -10.62
C PHE A 98 9.27 -7.64 -10.95
N THR A 99 8.42 -8.61 -10.65
CA THR A 99 8.70 -10.04 -10.91
C THR A 99 8.84 -10.30 -12.41
N ILE A 100 7.94 -9.76 -13.23
CA ILE A 100 7.96 -9.93 -14.68
C ILE A 100 9.22 -9.33 -15.31
N SER A 101 9.69 -8.17 -14.86
CA SER A 101 10.92 -7.58 -15.42
C SER A 101 12.19 -8.39 -15.09
N ARG A 102 12.16 -9.32 -14.11
CA ARG A 102 13.26 -10.26 -13.83
C ARG A 102 13.14 -11.59 -14.59
N MET A 103 12.01 -11.85 -15.24
CA MET A 103 11.82 -13.05 -16.05
C MET A 103 12.48 -12.91 -17.43
N PRO A 104 12.81 -14.02 -18.12
CA PRO A 104 13.41 -13.96 -19.47
C PRO A 104 12.58 -13.19 -20.49
N SER A 105 11.25 -13.13 -20.33
CA SER A 105 10.35 -12.35 -21.19
C SER A 105 10.48 -10.83 -20.99
N GLY A 106 10.99 -10.38 -19.84
CA GLY A 106 10.95 -8.99 -19.42
C GLY A 106 9.52 -8.43 -19.33
N LEU A 107 9.41 -7.12 -19.13
CA LEU A 107 8.16 -6.36 -19.15
C LEU A 107 8.24 -5.29 -20.25
N PHE A 108 7.50 -5.43 -21.35
CA PHE A 108 7.60 -4.51 -22.50
C PHE A 108 9.03 -4.34 -23.06
N GLY A 109 9.82 -5.42 -23.04
CA GLY A 109 11.24 -5.39 -23.45
C GLY A 109 12.19 -4.81 -22.40
N PHE A 110 11.67 -4.39 -21.24
CA PHE A 110 12.48 -3.97 -20.10
C PHE A 110 12.87 -5.16 -19.23
N TYR A 111 14.16 -5.25 -18.92
CA TYR A 111 14.75 -6.38 -18.20
C TYR A 111 15.70 -5.89 -17.10
N GLU A 112 15.55 -6.45 -15.91
CA GLU A 112 16.40 -6.18 -14.74
C GLU A 112 16.88 -7.50 -14.11
N ARG A 113 17.98 -7.46 -13.36
CA ARG A 113 18.48 -8.63 -12.62
C ARG A 113 18.53 -8.35 -11.13
N GLY A 114 18.01 -9.30 -10.35
CA GLY A 114 18.01 -9.20 -8.89
C GLY A 114 17.44 -7.86 -8.39
N PHE A 115 18.22 -7.18 -7.55
CA PHE A 115 17.90 -5.87 -6.99
C PHE A 115 18.67 -4.71 -7.66
N ASP A 116 19.13 -4.90 -8.89
CA ASP A 116 19.57 -3.79 -9.72
C ASP A 116 18.33 -3.00 -10.19
N PRO A 117 18.32 -1.65 -10.09
CA PRO A 117 19.33 -0.75 -9.52
C PRO A 117 19.37 -0.76 -7.98
N ALA A 118 20.53 -1.14 -7.43
CA ALA A 118 20.75 -1.15 -5.99
C ALA A 118 21.03 0.27 -5.44
N PRO A 119 20.59 0.59 -4.20
CA PRO A 119 19.74 -0.20 -3.30
C PRO A 119 18.23 0.02 -3.55
N LYS A 120 17.87 0.82 -4.56
CA LYS A 120 16.51 1.33 -4.76
C LYS A 120 15.50 0.20 -4.99
N ALA A 121 15.82 -0.74 -5.87
CA ALA A 121 14.93 -1.86 -6.18
C ALA A 121 14.63 -2.70 -4.91
N ALA A 122 15.64 -2.92 -4.05
CA ALA A 122 15.44 -3.61 -2.78
C ALA A 122 14.54 -2.82 -1.81
N ILE A 123 14.80 -1.52 -1.64
CA ILE A 123 14.00 -0.66 -0.77
C ILE A 123 12.53 -0.66 -1.20
N ALA A 124 12.25 -0.50 -2.50
CA ALA A 124 10.90 -0.56 -3.03
C ALA A 124 10.26 -1.92 -2.75
N PHE A 125 10.91 -3.01 -3.15
CA PHE A 125 10.38 -4.38 -2.99
C PHE A 125 10.03 -4.71 -1.53
N PHE A 126 10.97 -4.50 -0.60
CA PHE A 126 10.73 -4.82 0.81
C PHE A 126 9.70 -3.88 1.45
N SER A 127 9.65 -2.61 1.04
CA SER A 127 8.60 -1.68 1.50
C SER A 127 7.23 -2.13 1.03
N GLU A 128 7.12 -2.58 -0.22
CA GLU A 128 5.85 -3.06 -0.80
C GLU A 128 5.40 -4.37 -0.14
N VAL A 129 6.30 -5.33 0.05
CA VAL A 129 5.98 -6.59 0.76
C VAL A 129 5.51 -6.31 2.19
N ALA A 130 6.24 -5.47 2.93
CA ALA A 130 5.84 -5.09 4.28
C ALA A 130 4.50 -4.33 4.30
N ALA A 131 4.25 -3.46 3.32
CA ALA A 131 2.98 -2.77 3.17
C ALA A 131 1.82 -3.74 2.92
N VAL A 132 2.00 -4.75 2.05
CA VAL A 132 0.99 -5.80 1.80
C VAL A 132 0.62 -6.49 3.11
N VAL A 133 1.62 -6.89 3.91
CA VAL A 133 1.40 -7.55 5.21
C VAL A 133 0.60 -6.66 6.15
N LEU A 134 0.98 -5.37 6.30
CA LEU A 134 0.27 -4.45 7.19
C LEU A 134 -1.15 -4.13 6.72
N VAL A 135 -1.37 -3.95 5.42
CA VAL A 135 -2.72 -3.72 4.87
C VAL A 135 -3.59 -4.96 5.08
N ALA A 136 -3.08 -6.16 4.79
CA ALA A 136 -3.80 -7.41 5.00
C ALA A 136 -4.14 -7.64 6.48
N ALA A 137 -3.18 -7.41 7.38
CA ALA A 137 -3.40 -7.48 8.83
C ALA A 137 -4.48 -6.49 9.30
N SER A 138 -4.49 -5.27 8.75
CA SER A 138 -5.51 -4.27 9.07
C SER A 138 -6.91 -4.68 8.62
N LEU A 139 -7.03 -5.32 7.44
CA LEU A 139 -8.30 -5.87 6.95
C LEU A 139 -8.81 -7.04 7.80
N ALA A 140 -7.91 -7.96 8.17
CA ALA A 140 -8.25 -9.10 9.02
C ALA A 140 -8.74 -8.64 10.40
N ALA A 141 -8.07 -7.66 11.01
CA ALA A 141 -8.47 -7.08 12.29
C ALA A 141 -9.85 -6.39 12.22
N GLU A 142 -10.12 -5.65 11.15
CA GLU A 142 -11.41 -4.99 10.94
C GLU A 142 -12.53 -6.03 10.73
N ARG A 143 -12.30 -7.06 9.90
CA ARG A 143 -13.26 -8.16 9.69
C ARG A 143 -13.60 -8.89 11.00
N ALA A 144 -12.61 -9.22 11.81
CA ALA A 144 -12.83 -9.86 13.10
C ALA A 144 -13.72 -9.01 14.03
N ALA A 145 -13.50 -7.69 14.05
CA ALA A 145 -14.31 -6.77 14.84
C ALA A 145 -15.77 -6.69 14.34
N HIS A 146 -15.99 -6.72 13.02
CA HIS A 146 -17.33 -6.74 12.43
C HIS A 146 -18.11 -8.02 12.76
N THR A 147 -17.47 -9.20 12.68
CA THR A 147 -18.12 -10.48 13.02
C THR A 147 -18.49 -10.54 14.50
N SER A 148 -17.60 -10.14 15.40
CA SER A 148 -17.88 -10.12 16.85
C SER A 148 -19.03 -9.18 17.24
N ALA A 149 -19.25 -8.11 16.49
CA ALA A 149 -20.35 -7.18 16.73
C ALA A 149 -21.71 -7.75 16.27
N ALA A 150 -21.73 -8.58 15.22
CA ALA A 150 -22.93 -9.25 14.75
C ALA A 150 -23.42 -10.32 15.74
N THR A 151 -22.50 -11.16 16.25
CA THR A 151 -22.82 -12.21 17.23
C THR A 151 -23.38 -11.65 18.54
N ARG A 152 -22.92 -10.48 18.97
CA ARG A 152 -23.35 -9.86 20.25
C ARG A 152 -24.74 -9.21 20.20
N ARG A 153 -25.37 -9.16 19.01
CA ARG A 153 -26.71 -8.60 18.79
C ARG A 153 -27.80 -9.66 18.68
N MET A 154 -27.44 -10.93 18.68
CA MET A 154 -28.34 -12.08 18.74
C MET A 154 -28.46 -12.53 20.20
#